data_AF-A0A7N0TIS6-F1
#
_entry.id   AF-A0A7N0TIS6-F1
#
_cell.length_a   1.000
_cell.length_b   1.000
_cell.length_c   1.000
_cell.angle_alpha   90.00
_cell.angle_beta   90.00
_cell.angle_gamma   90.00
#
_symmetry.space_group_name_H-M   'P 1'
#
loop_
_entity.id
_entity.type
_entity.pdbx_description
1 polymer ?
#
loop_
_entity_poly.entity_id
_entity_poly.type
_entity_poly.pdbx_seq_one_letter_code
_entity_poly.pdbx_strand_id
1 'polypeptide(L)'
;MAEVALEEGEYLACCGSAKFAKEMAAASPFASYDLAVQVARDIWFNRVDVNGWLEAFAAHPAIGQTASSSGQGSKIGAQWSRGEQSTALATATDSTLQVSMLKSF
;
A
#
# COMPACT_ATOMS: atom_id res chain seq x y z
N MET A 1 -0.47 12.01 26.10
CA MET A 1 -0.11 11.09 25.00
C MET A 1 -0.08 11.95 23.75
N ALA A 2 1.03 12.02 23.01
CA ALA A 2 1.08 12.85 21.81
C ALA A 2 0.13 12.25 20.75
N GLU A 3 -0.86 13.03 20.32
CA GLU A 3 -1.72 12.67 19.19
C GLU A 3 -0.88 12.68 17.92
N VAL A 4 -0.70 11.51 17.31
CA VAL A 4 -0.03 11.39 16.02
C VAL A 4 -1.06 11.69 14.95
N ALA A 5 -1.04 12.91 14.43
CA ALA A 5 -1.75 13.28 13.23
C ALA A 5 -0.83 13.02 12.04
N LEU A 6 -1.22 12.10 11.16
CA LEU A 6 -0.57 11.93 9.86
C LEU A 6 -1.33 12.75 8.82
N GLU A 7 -0.58 13.28 7.86
CA GLU A 7 -1.14 14.01 6.72
C GLU A 7 -1.60 13.05 5.61
N GLU A 8 -2.46 13.52 4.70
CA GLU A 8 -2.97 12.70 3.57
C GLU A 8 -1.85 12.04 2.77
N GLY A 9 -0.74 12.75 2.54
CA GLY A 9 0.41 12.21 1.80
C GLY A 9 1.10 11.02 2.49
N GLU A 10 1.06 10.95 3.82
CA GLU A 10 1.63 9.84 4.58
C GLU A 10 0.73 8.60 4.50
N TYR A 11 -0.59 8.80 4.56
CA TYR A 11 -1.55 7.72 4.30
C TYR A 11 -1.46 7.22 2.85
N LEU A 12 -1.27 8.11 1.87
CA LEU A 12 -1.12 7.75 0.47
C LEU A 12 0.18 6.97 0.21
N ALA A 13 1.25 7.27 0.95
CA ALA A 13 2.48 6.50 0.89
C ALA A 13 2.31 5.07 1.43
N CYS A 14 1.34 4.85 2.31
CA CYS A 14 1.00 3.55 2.88
C CYS A 14 -0.02 2.76 2.04
N CYS A 15 -0.97 3.44 1.41
CA CYS A 15 -1.97 2.85 0.54
C CYS A 15 -2.18 3.74 -0.68
N GLY A 16 -2.00 3.21 -1.88
CA GLY A 16 -2.10 4.00 -3.12
C GLY A 16 -3.50 4.53 -3.46
N SER A 17 -4.51 4.30 -2.62
CA SER A 17 -5.85 4.84 -2.80
C SER A 17 -5.94 6.28 -2.29
N ALA A 18 -6.20 7.23 -3.19
CA ALA A 18 -6.40 8.64 -2.82
C ALA A 18 -7.62 8.80 -1.89
N LYS A 19 -8.69 8.05 -2.15
CA LYS A 19 -9.91 8.07 -1.33
C LYS A 19 -9.65 7.58 0.10
N PHE A 20 -8.92 6.48 0.26
CA PHE A 20 -8.52 5.99 1.58
C PHE A 20 -7.69 7.02 2.34
N ALA A 21 -6.68 7.58 1.69
CA ALA A 21 -5.77 8.55 2.30
C ALA A 21 -6.49 9.80 2.81
N LYS A 22 -7.41 10.34 1.99
CA LYS A 22 -8.21 11.50 2.34
C LYS A 22 -9.16 11.23 3.52
N GLU A 23 -9.85 10.09 3.52
CA GLU A 23 -10.76 9.72 4.62
C GLU A 23 -10.00 9.49 5.94
N MET A 24 -8.81 8.87 5.88
CA MET A 24 -7.96 8.68 7.06
C MET A 24 -7.44 10.00 7.63
N ALA A 25 -6.97 10.91 6.76
CA ALA A 25 -6.54 12.25 7.16
C ALA A 25 -7.69 13.07 7.78
N ALA A 26 -8.90 12.94 7.23
CA ALA A 26 -10.08 13.62 7.77
C ALA A 26 -10.57 13.03 9.12
N ALA A 27 -10.28 11.76 9.40
CA ALA A 27 -10.63 11.10 10.66
C ALA A 27 -9.56 11.23 11.75
N SER A 28 -8.35 11.66 11.38
CA SER A 28 -7.22 11.96 12.26
C SER A 28 -7.44 13.30 13.00
N PRO A 29 -6.87 13.51 14.21
CA PRO A 29 -5.99 12.60 14.97
C PRO A 29 -6.73 11.45 15.66
N PHE A 30 -6.01 10.35 15.90
CA PHE A 30 -6.53 9.19 16.64
C PHE A 30 -5.99 9.12 18.07
N ALA A 31 -6.88 8.81 19.01
CA ALA A 31 -6.53 8.65 20.43
C ALA A 31 -5.62 7.45 20.72
N SER A 32 -5.60 6.44 19.84
CA SER A 32 -4.74 5.26 19.94
C SER A 32 -4.50 4.62 18.59
N TYR A 33 -3.45 3.79 18.51
CA TYR A 33 -3.17 2.95 17.35
C TYR A 33 -4.34 2.00 17.03
N ASP A 34 -4.92 1.36 18.04
CA ASP A 34 -6.04 0.42 17.84
C ASP A 34 -7.27 1.12 17.25
N LEU A 35 -7.53 2.37 17.63
CA LEU A 35 -8.60 3.16 17.05
C LEU A 35 -8.29 3.51 15.59
N ALA A 36 -7.05 3.90 15.28
CA ALA A 36 -6.62 4.18 13.91
C ALA A 36 -6.80 2.96 12.99
N VAL A 37 -6.45 1.76 13.47
CA VAL A 37 -6.62 0.51 12.72
C VAL A 37 -8.10 0.16 12.53
N GLN A 38 -8.94 0.36 13.55
CA GLN A 38 -10.38 0.13 13.44
C GLN A 38 -11.01 1.07 12.40
N VAL A 39 -10.65 2.36 12.43
CA VAL A 39 -11.13 3.37 11.47
C VAL A 39 -10.63 3.05 10.05
N ALA A 40 -9.36 2.67 9.89
CA ALA A 40 -8.81 2.25 8.60
C ALA A 40 -9.58 1.07 8.00
N ARG A 41 -9.95 0.07 8.81
CA ARG A 41 -10.76 -1.07 8.35
C ARG A 41 -12.15 -0.63 7.91
N ASP A 42 -12.84 0.21 8.69
CA ASP A 42 -14.16 0.74 8.30
C ASP A 42 -14.08 1.49 6.97
N ILE A 43 -13.12 2.41 6.84
CA ILE A 43 -12.92 3.20 5.62
C ILE A 43 -12.67 2.27 4.42
N TRP A 44 -11.74 1.33 4.55
CA TRP A 44 -11.36 0.43 3.46
C TRP A 44 -12.53 -0.41 2.92
N PHE A 45 -13.35 -0.97 3.81
CA PHE A 45 -14.43 -1.88 3.42
C PHE A 45 -15.74 -1.17 3.09
N ASN A 46 -16.02 -0.02 3.71
CA ASN A 46 -17.34 0.61 3.63
C ASN A 46 -17.34 1.95 2.88
N ARG A 47 -16.19 2.59 2.69
CA ARG A 47 -16.10 3.93 2.07
C ARG A 47 -15.26 3.97 0.81
N VAL A 48 -14.21 3.16 0.72
CA VAL A 48 -13.42 3.03 -0.51
C VAL A 48 -14.20 2.19 -1.51
N ASP A 49 -14.37 2.71 -2.73
CA ASP A 49 -15.05 1.99 -3.81
C ASP A 49 -14.05 1.22 -4.68
N VAL A 50 -14.58 0.49 -5.67
CA VAL A 50 -13.77 -0.34 -6.58
C VAL A 50 -12.66 0.47 -7.27
N ASN A 51 -12.91 1.73 -7.64
CA ASN A 51 -11.88 2.56 -8.27
C ASN A 51 -10.75 2.84 -7.27
N GLY A 52 -11.09 3.20 -6.03
CA GLY A 52 -10.10 3.37 -4.97
C GLY A 52 -9.30 2.11 -4.67
N TRP A 53 -9.91 0.92 -4.76
CA TRP A 53 -9.17 -0.35 -4.64
C TRP A 53 -8.21 -0.58 -5.81
N LEU A 54 -8.66 -0.33 -7.04
CA LEU A 54 -7.83 -0.48 -8.23
C LEU A 54 -6.64 0.49 -8.23
N GLU A 55 -6.83 1.72 -7.78
CA GLU A 55 -5.74 2.69 -7.56
C GLU A 55 -4.71 2.16 -6.55
N ALA A 56 -5.17 1.62 -5.41
CA ALA A 56 -4.28 1.03 -4.43
C ALA A 56 -3.45 -0.11 -5.01
N PHE A 57 -4.08 -1.05 -5.72
CA PHE A 57 -3.40 -2.20 -6.31
C PHE A 57 -2.39 -1.79 -7.40
N ALA A 58 -2.75 -0.83 -8.26
CA ALA A 58 -1.88 -0.33 -9.32
C ALA A 58 -0.61 0.36 -8.78
N ALA A 59 -0.60 0.82 -7.53
CA ALA A 59 0.54 1.48 -6.91
C ALA A 59 1.65 0.50 -6.46
N HIS A 60 1.38 -0.81 -6.44
CA HIS A 60 2.36 -1.83 -6.05
C HIS A 60 3.16 -2.33 -7.26
N PRO A 61 4.46 -2.62 -7.10
CA PRO A 61 5.19 -3.36 -8.12
C PRO A 61 4.64 -4.78 -8.23
N ALA A 62 4.68 -5.33 -9.44
CA ALA A 62 4.37 -6.73 -9.66
C ALA A 62 5.33 -7.62 -8.85
N ILE A 63 4.86 -8.80 -8.43
CA ILE A 63 5.67 -9.76 -7.67
C ILE A 63 6.87 -10.21 -8.51
N GLY A 64 8.07 -10.13 -7.94
CA GLY A 64 9.33 -10.38 -8.62
C GLY A 64 9.98 -9.11 -9.21
N GLN A 65 9.31 -7.96 -9.17
CA GLN A 65 9.88 -6.66 -9.54
C GLN A 65 10.22 -5.84 -8.28
N THR A 66 11.37 -5.16 -8.30
CA THR A 66 11.89 -4.36 -7.17
C THR A 66 11.62 -2.85 -7.31
N ALA A 67 11.05 -2.45 -8.45
CA ALA A 67 10.57 -1.11 -8.74
C ALA A 67 9.22 -1.22 -9.47
N SER A 68 8.26 -0.32 -9.21
CA SER A 68 7.06 -0.30 -10.04
C SER A 68 7.48 0.11 -11.45
N SER A 69 7.21 -0.75 -12.43
CA SER A 69 7.55 -0.52 -13.83
C SER A 69 6.85 0.72 -14.41
N SER A 70 5.85 1.25 -13.72
CA SER A 70 5.07 2.43 -14.10
C SER A 70 5.57 3.75 -13.52
N GLY A 71 6.54 3.76 -12.59
CA GLY A 71 6.93 4.98 -11.86
C GLY A 71 5.81 5.57 -10.99
N GLN A 72 4.68 4.88 -10.89
CA GLN A 72 3.54 5.20 -10.05
C GLN A 72 3.79 4.50 -8.72
N GLY A 73 4.17 5.27 -7.69
CA GLY A 73 4.46 4.74 -6.37
C GLY A 73 5.35 5.68 -5.57
N SER A 74 5.08 5.78 -4.26
CA SER A 74 5.93 6.53 -3.33
C SER A 74 7.31 5.88 -3.22
N LYS A 75 8.36 6.67 -3.03
CA LYS A 75 9.72 6.16 -2.69
C LYS A 75 9.70 5.25 -1.47
N ILE A 76 8.83 5.57 -0.50
CA ILE A 76 8.61 4.79 0.72
C ILE A 76 7.95 3.45 0.36
N GLY A 77 6.89 3.47 -0.47
CA GLY A 77 6.22 2.25 -0.94
C GLY A 77 7.17 1.30 -1.70
N ALA A 78 8.05 1.85 -2.54
CA ALA A 78 9.08 1.05 -3.23
C ALA A 78 10.10 0.42 -2.25
N GLN A 79 10.46 1.14 -1.18
CA GLN A 79 11.33 0.59 -0.14
C GLN A 79 10.65 -0.53 0.66
N TRP A 80 9.38 -0.34 1.03
CA TRP A 80 8.62 -1.36 1.74
C TRP A 80 8.43 -2.61 0.88
N SER A 81 8.09 -2.45 -0.40
CA SER A 81 7.93 -3.59 -1.29
C SER A 81 9.21 -4.42 -1.45
N ARG A 82 10.38 -3.77 -1.48
CA ARG A 82 11.67 -4.50 -1.46
C ARG A 82 11.85 -5.32 -0.19
N GLY A 83 11.46 -4.78 0.96
CA GLY A 83 11.47 -5.50 2.24
C GLY A 83 10.49 -6.68 2.24
N GLU A 84 9.25 -6.45 1.82
CA GLU A 84 8.18 -7.44 1.74
C GLU A 84 8.53 -8.62 0.83
N GLN A 85 9.19 -8.36 -0.30
CA GLN A 85 9.58 -9.38 -1.27
C GLN A 85 10.96 -10.01 -1.01
N SER A 86 11.70 -9.56 0.00
CA SER A 86 13.11 -9.93 0.21
C SER A 86 13.35 -11.44 0.33
N THR A 87 12.55 -12.14 1.14
CA THR A 87 12.67 -13.60 1.31
C THR A 87 12.30 -14.35 0.03
N ALA A 88 11.26 -13.89 -0.67
CA ALA A 88 10.83 -14.51 -1.92
C ALA A 88 11.92 -14.38 -3.00
N LEU A 89 12.51 -13.20 -3.16
CA LEU A 89 13.59 -12.96 -4.12
C LEU A 89 14.88 -13.73 -3.77
N ALA A 90 15.20 -13.86 -2.48
CA ALA A 90 16.39 -14.59 -2.04
C ALA A 90 16.30 -16.12 -2.24
N THR A 91 15.08 -16.65 -2.35
CA THR A 91 14.82 -18.10 -2.50
C THR A 91 14.25 -18.48 -3.86
N ALA A 92 14.01 -17.49 -4.73
CA ALA A 92 13.47 -17.70 -6.05
C ALA A 92 14.46 -18.47 -6.94
N THR A 93 13.93 -19.38 -7.74
CA THR A 93 14.60 -19.99 -8.89
C THR A 93 14.19 -19.27 -10.18
N ASP A 94 14.96 -19.44 -11.25
CA ASP A 94 14.64 -18.86 -12.56
C ASP A 94 13.22 -19.22 -13.04
N SER A 95 12.78 -20.46 -12.76
CA SER A 95 11.42 -20.92 -13.08
C SER A 95 10.35 -20.16 -12.30
N THR A 96 10.59 -19.85 -11.01
CA THR A 96 9.62 -19.11 -10.18
C THR A 96 9.51 -17.64 -10.57
N LEU A 97 10.62 -17.01 -11.01
CA LEU A 97 10.62 -15.63 -11.48
C LEU A 97 9.92 -15.47 -12.85
N GLN A 98 10.05 -16.47 -13.72
CA GLN A 98 9.33 -16.48 -15.00
C GLN A 98 7.81 -16.57 -14.81
N VAL A 99 7.35 -17.43 -13.88
CA VAL A 99 5.92 -17.58 -13.59
C VAL A 99 5.33 -16.34 -12.89
N SER A 100 6.09 -15.65 -12.04
CA SER A 100 5.60 -14.44 -11.37
C SER A 100 5.43 -13.26 -12.34
N MET A 101 6.27 -13.18 -13.39
CA MET A 101 6.14 -12.16 -14.45
C MET A 101 4.97 -12.39 -15.44
N LEU A 102 4.38 -13.59 -15.47
CA LEU A 102 3.30 -13.95 -16.41
C LEU A 102 1.88 -13.71 -15.86
N LYS A 103 1.73 -13.38 -14.57
CA LYS A 103 0.42 -13.29 -13.88
C LYS A 103 -0.05 -11.86 -13.57
N SER A 104 0.31 -10.88 -14.38
CA SER A 104 -0.22 -9.53 -14.26
C SER A 104 -1.66 -9.49 -14.80
N PHE A 105 -2.64 -9.44 -13.89
CA PHE A 105 -4.00 -8.95 -14.18
C PHE A 105 -4.04 -7.43 -14.05
#